data_AF-A0A820BCA6-F1
#
_entry.id   AF-A0A820BCA6-F1
#
_cell.length_a   1.000
_cell.length_b   1.000
_cell.length_c   1.000
_cell.angle_alpha   90.00
_cell.angle_beta   90.00
_cell.angle_gamma   90.00
#
_symmetry.space_group_name_H-M   'P 1'
#
loop_
_entity.id
_entity.type
_entity.pdbx_description
1 polymer ?
#
loop_
_entity_poly.entity_id
_entity_poly.type
_entity_poly.pdbx_seq_one_letter_code
_entity_poly.pdbx_strand_id
1 'polypeptide(L)'
;MFLEPFDRIFQAECQTERNPRASLWSYADRTQRMKLEYWGYLLEINEWKNERKWSGDNDEDDDQKAMENVQKPSVISKRDETTIAIAFPLKGITENSTSTFPTQPIFAYLPLRSCGFRFILQADFEIPASRQDLRRDNLWNEWLKSKMPQLMYLAYQQFKQLPELIADLNLMNEHYAPPTAIQAIKFFLKFLPASYEIDPYFQLFVNRSFELLAGVVELPVINMRLNGNKEIIWVPPPQNSYYLHDEVVDECNEKLLVALGCRILNVADILQLIESSYRSVDQEYPKNEATIKQGENR
;
A
#
# COMPACT_ATOMS: atom_id res chain seq x y z
N MET A 1 -26.54 2.52 -24.97
CA MET A 1 -25.45 3.50 -25.19
C MET A 1 -24.18 2.75 -24.86
N PHE A 2 -23.45 2.30 -25.87
CA PHE A 2 -22.21 1.54 -25.68
C PHE A 2 -21.10 2.53 -25.36
N LEU A 3 -20.47 2.39 -24.20
CA LEU A 3 -19.31 3.18 -23.81
C LEU A 3 -18.09 2.49 -24.42
N GLU A 4 -17.41 3.16 -25.35
CA GLU A 4 -16.15 2.68 -25.89
C GLU A 4 -14.99 2.96 -24.93
N PRO A 5 -13.93 2.13 -24.94
CA PRO A 5 -12.71 2.39 -24.19
C PRO A 5 -12.10 3.73 -24.57
N PHE A 6 -11.69 4.51 -23.56
CA PHE A 6 -11.20 5.89 -23.69
C PHE A 6 -10.08 6.04 -24.72
N ASP A 7 -9.25 5.00 -24.87
CA ASP A 7 -8.09 4.97 -25.75
C ASP A 7 -8.45 4.93 -27.25
N ARG A 8 -9.66 4.47 -27.62
CA ARG A 8 -10.12 4.45 -29.02
C ARG A 8 -10.63 5.80 -29.53
N ILE A 9 -11.03 6.69 -28.62
CA ILE A 9 -11.57 8.01 -28.97
C ILE A 9 -10.46 8.95 -29.48
N PHE A 10 -9.23 8.78 -28.99
CA PHE A 10 -8.12 9.71 -29.26
C PHE A 10 -7.09 9.21 -30.27
N GLN A 11 -7.25 8.03 -30.87
CA GLN A 11 -6.31 7.50 -31.86
C GLN A 11 -6.32 8.28 -33.19
N ALA A 12 -7.37 9.05 -33.49
CA ALA A 12 -7.50 9.78 -34.75
C ALA A 12 -6.71 11.10 -34.82
N GLU A 13 -6.24 11.64 -33.68
CA GLU A 13 -5.61 12.98 -33.63
C GLU A 13 -4.20 12.97 -33.01
N CYS A 14 -3.58 11.80 -32.86
CA CYS A 14 -2.19 11.66 -32.41
C CYS A 14 -1.18 12.09 -33.50
N GLN A 15 -1.15 13.38 -33.83
CA GLN A 15 0.02 14.04 -34.43
C GLN A 15 0.46 15.31 -33.68
N THR A 16 -0.17 15.65 -32.56
CA THR A 16 0.31 16.73 -31.70
C THR A 16 0.83 16.16 -30.40
N GLU A 17 2.07 16.48 -30.02
CA GLU A 17 2.79 16.12 -28.78
C GLU A 17 2.09 16.57 -27.47
N ARG A 18 0.81 16.93 -27.50
CA ARG A 18 0.07 17.39 -26.33
C ARG A 18 -0.66 16.23 -25.67
N ASN A 19 -0.48 16.15 -24.36
CA ASN A 19 -1.17 15.22 -23.47
C ASN A 19 -2.70 15.28 -23.74
N PRO A 20 -3.35 14.15 -24.07
CA PRO A 20 -4.79 14.10 -24.42
C PRO A 20 -5.69 14.76 -23.38
N ARG A 21 -5.28 14.73 -22.11
CA ARG A 21 -6.02 15.31 -20.98
C ARG A 21 -5.92 16.83 -20.93
N ALA A 22 -4.76 17.39 -21.31
CA ALA A 22 -4.58 18.84 -21.45
C ALA A 22 -5.44 19.40 -22.59
N SER A 23 -5.53 18.66 -23.70
CA SER A 23 -6.42 18.98 -24.80
C SER A 23 -7.88 18.97 -24.34
N LEU A 24 -8.33 17.90 -23.67
CA LEU A 24 -9.70 17.79 -23.15
C LEU A 24 -10.06 18.95 -22.20
N TRP A 25 -9.15 19.34 -21.31
CA TRP A 25 -9.33 20.46 -20.40
C TRP A 25 -9.44 21.80 -21.13
N SER A 26 -8.62 22.00 -22.17
CA SER A 26 -8.63 23.24 -22.95
C SER A 26 -9.93 23.46 -23.72
N TYR A 27 -10.58 22.38 -24.17
CA TYR A 27 -11.85 22.43 -24.89
C TYR A 27 -13.09 22.44 -23.97
N ALA A 28 -12.95 22.08 -22.70
CA ALA A 28 -14.05 22.01 -21.76
C ALA A 28 -14.48 23.39 -21.23
N ASP A 29 -15.79 23.64 -21.20
CA ASP A 29 -16.36 24.83 -20.56
C ASP A 29 -16.32 24.76 -19.02
N ARG A 30 -16.62 25.87 -18.35
CA ARG A 30 -16.52 25.96 -16.88
C ARG A 30 -17.40 24.93 -16.14
N THR A 31 -18.56 24.58 -16.69
CA THR A 31 -19.48 23.62 -16.07
C THR A 31 -18.99 22.19 -16.27
N GLN A 32 -18.43 21.91 -17.45
CA GLN A 32 -17.81 20.63 -17.78
C GLN A 32 -16.55 20.39 -16.97
N ARG A 33 -15.70 21.41 -16.76
CA ARG A 33 -14.52 21.33 -15.88
C ARG A 33 -14.89 20.98 -14.45
N MET A 34 -15.92 21.61 -13.88
CA MET A 34 -16.39 21.26 -12.52
C MET A 34 -16.89 19.82 -12.43
N LYS A 35 -17.53 19.29 -13.49
CA LYS A 35 -17.94 17.87 -13.53
C LYS A 35 -16.73 16.92 -13.65
N LEU A 36 -15.72 17.30 -14.42
CA LEU A 36 -14.47 16.55 -14.56
C LEU A 36 -13.67 16.54 -13.25
N GLU A 37 -13.63 17.66 -12.51
CA GLU A 37 -13.05 17.73 -11.17
C GLU A 37 -13.80 16.84 -10.17
N TYR A 38 -15.13 16.84 -10.23
CA TYR A 38 -15.95 15.98 -9.38
C TYR A 38 -15.75 14.49 -9.70
N TRP A 39 -15.59 14.15 -10.98
CA TRP A 39 -15.21 12.80 -11.42
C TRP A 39 -13.80 12.41 -10.96
N GLY A 40 -12.83 13.32 -11.05
CA GLY A 40 -11.47 13.10 -10.53
C GLY A 40 -11.44 12.89 -9.01
N TYR A 41 -12.29 13.59 -8.27
CA TYR A 41 -12.48 13.37 -6.84
C TYR A 41 -13.08 11.99 -6.52
N LEU A 42 -14.07 11.55 -7.28
CA LEU A 42 -14.71 10.23 -7.10
C LEU A 42 -13.80 9.05 -7.45
N LEU A 43 -12.85 9.25 -8.38
CA LEU A 43 -11.93 8.22 -8.85
C LEU A 43 -10.55 8.29 -8.16
N GLU A 44 -10.39 9.15 -7.15
CA GLU A 44 -9.11 9.40 -6.44
C GLU A 44 -7.94 9.81 -7.36
N ILE A 45 -8.23 10.32 -8.56
CA ILE A 45 -7.21 10.81 -9.50
C ILE A 45 -6.89 12.26 -9.15
N ASN A 46 -5.94 12.46 -8.22
CA ASN A 46 -5.50 13.77 -7.74
C ASN A 46 -4.84 14.65 -8.83
N GLU A 47 -4.51 14.10 -9.99
CA GLU A 47 -3.82 14.77 -11.09
C GLU A 47 -4.63 15.92 -11.73
N TRP A 48 -5.96 15.90 -11.61
CA TRP A 48 -6.84 16.88 -12.26
C TRP A 48 -6.88 18.24 -11.56
N LYS A 49 -6.38 18.32 -10.31
CA LYS A 49 -6.44 19.55 -9.48
C LYS A 49 -5.34 20.55 -9.77
N ASN A 50 -4.35 20.20 -10.60
CA ASN A 50 -3.15 21.02 -10.74
C ASN A 50 -2.92 21.37 -12.22
N GLU A 51 -3.53 22.47 -12.68
CA GLU A 51 -3.39 22.97 -14.06
C GLU A 51 -1.93 23.10 -14.52
N ARG A 52 -1.00 23.32 -13.58
CA ARG A 52 0.45 23.40 -13.82
C ARG A 52 1.09 22.08 -14.27
N LYS A 53 0.54 20.92 -13.88
CA LYS A 53 1.07 19.59 -14.30
C LYS A 53 0.74 19.25 -15.75
N TRP A 54 -0.16 20.00 -16.40
CA TRP A 54 -0.61 19.74 -17.77
C TRP A 54 -0.07 20.76 -18.78
N SER A 55 0.48 21.89 -18.31
CA SER A 55 1.03 22.94 -19.17
C SER A 55 2.42 22.63 -19.74
N GLY A 56 2.98 21.45 -19.45
CA GLY A 56 4.28 21.04 -19.98
C GLY A 56 5.49 21.58 -19.21
N ASP A 57 5.27 22.32 -18.12
CA ASP A 57 6.30 22.62 -17.12
C ASP A 57 6.37 21.44 -16.14
N ASN A 58 6.90 20.31 -16.61
CA ASN A 58 7.20 19.16 -15.79
C ASN A 58 8.59 19.30 -15.19
N ASP A 59 8.70 19.98 -14.05
CA ASP A 59 9.76 19.67 -13.09
C ASP A 59 9.24 18.52 -12.22
N GLU A 60 9.24 17.29 -12.75
CA GLU A 60 8.97 16.06 -12.00
C GLU A 60 9.96 15.85 -10.85
N ASP A 61 11.09 16.57 -10.89
CA ASP A 61 12.07 16.68 -9.83
C ASP A 61 11.58 17.47 -8.60
N ASP A 62 10.60 18.38 -8.74
CA ASP A 62 10.27 19.34 -7.68
C ASP A 62 9.35 18.77 -6.60
N ASP A 63 8.46 17.81 -6.88
CA ASP A 63 7.61 17.20 -5.85
C ASP A 63 8.39 16.17 -4.99
N GLN A 64 9.37 15.48 -5.59
CA GLN A 64 10.30 14.60 -4.88
C GLN A 64 11.33 15.43 -4.08
N LYS A 65 11.91 16.48 -4.70
CA LYS A 65 12.82 17.42 -4.02
C LYS A 65 12.12 18.28 -2.97
N ALA A 66 10.85 18.64 -3.10
CA ALA A 66 10.14 19.46 -2.11
C ALA A 66 9.98 18.74 -0.77
N MET A 67 9.89 17.40 -0.77
CA MET A 67 9.79 16.61 0.46
C MET A 67 11.14 16.11 0.99
N GLU A 68 12.07 15.77 0.09
CA GLU A 68 13.45 15.40 0.46
C GLU A 68 14.24 16.63 0.98
N ASN A 69 13.91 17.84 0.51
CA ASN A 69 14.43 19.12 1.00
C ASN A 69 13.47 19.89 1.92
N VAL A 70 12.50 19.25 2.61
CA VAL A 70 11.87 19.94 3.77
C VAL A 70 12.92 20.01 4.88
N GLN A 71 13.74 21.03 4.77
CA GLN A 71 14.72 21.38 5.78
C GLN A 71 13.94 21.73 7.04
N LYS A 72 14.39 21.18 8.17
CA LYS A 72 13.84 21.50 9.50
C LYS A 72 13.64 23.02 9.58
N PRO A 73 12.42 23.53 9.82
CA PRO A 73 12.17 24.96 9.76
C PRO A 73 13.10 25.70 10.74
N SER A 74 14.04 26.48 10.20
CA SER A 74 15.13 27.13 10.93
C SER A 74 14.65 28.20 11.92
N VAL A 75 13.40 28.66 11.78
CA VAL A 75 12.82 29.73 12.59
C VAL A 75 11.99 29.21 13.79
N ILE A 76 11.61 27.92 13.80
CA ILE A 76 10.54 27.44 14.70
C ILE A 76 11.05 26.52 15.83
N SER A 77 12.13 25.76 15.65
CA SER A 77 12.59 24.85 16.70
C SER A 77 13.82 25.37 17.44
N LYS A 78 13.61 25.85 18.67
CA LYS A 78 14.67 25.99 19.70
C LYS A 78 15.25 24.64 20.18
N ARG A 79 14.93 23.54 19.49
CA ARG A 79 15.24 22.16 19.89
C ARG A 79 16.26 21.60 18.92
N ASP A 80 17.36 21.10 19.46
CA ASP A 80 18.40 20.45 18.66
C ASP A 80 17.91 19.09 18.14
N GLU A 81 17.09 18.39 18.94
CA GLU A 81 16.57 17.05 18.66
C GLU A 81 15.05 16.96 18.85
N THR A 82 14.43 15.97 18.20
CA THR A 82 13.01 15.65 18.39
C THR A 82 12.78 14.16 18.10
N THR A 83 11.75 13.60 18.73
CA THR A 83 11.44 12.17 18.64
C THR A 83 9.99 12.00 18.17
N ILE A 84 9.81 11.11 17.19
CA ILE A 84 8.51 10.60 16.78
C ILE A 84 8.49 9.11 17.14
N ALA A 85 7.49 8.69 17.89
CA ALA A 85 7.35 7.33 18.34
C ALA A 85 5.95 6.80 18.01
N ILE A 86 5.91 5.50 17.72
CA ILE A 86 4.67 4.74 17.54
C ILE A 86 4.70 3.55 18.48
N ALA A 87 3.55 3.18 19.03
CA ALA A 87 3.43 2.02 19.90
C ALA A 87 2.19 1.21 19.56
N PHE A 88 2.38 -0.11 19.48
CA PHE A 88 1.34 -1.07 19.12
C PHE A 88 0.92 -1.87 20.34
N PRO A 89 -0.40 -2.07 20.57
CA PRO A 89 -0.85 -3.02 21.58
C PRO A 89 -0.54 -4.44 21.12
N LEU A 90 0.22 -5.22 21.90
CA LEU A 90 0.56 -6.61 21.56
C LEU A 90 -0.45 -7.64 22.07
N LYS A 91 -1.46 -7.21 22.83
CA LYS A 91 -2.51 -8.10 23.33
C LYS A 91 -3.31 -8.67 22.16
N GLY A 92 -3.44 -9.99 22.13
CA GLY A 92 -4.18 -10.70 21.09
C GLY A 92 -3.37 -11.02 19.84
N ILE A 93 -2.03 -10.88 19.86
CA ILE A 93 -1.18 -11.20 18.71
C ILE A 93 -1.25 -12.67 18.26
N THR A 94 -1.51 -13.59 19.18
CA THR A 94 -1.71 -15.02 18.91
C THR A 94 -3.18 -15.38 18.69
N GLU A 95 -4.10 -14.43 18.83
CA GLU A 95 -5.54 -14.67 18.72
C GLU A 95 -6.00 -14.47 17.27
N ASN A 96 -6.71 -15.45 16.72
CA ASN A 96 -7.37 -15.34 15.42
C ASN A 96 -8.71 -14.62 15.61
N SER A 97 -8.64 -13.30 15.80
CA SER A 97 -9.82 -12.44 15.92
C SER A 97 -9.93 -11.48 14.73
N THR A 98 -11.11 -11.43 14.13
CA THR A 98 -11.45 -10.46 13.07
C THR A 98 -11.84 -9.09 13.65
N SER A 99 -11.87 -8.96 14.98
CA SER A 99 -12.18 -7.71 15.66
C SER A 99 -11.13 -6.64 15.36
N THR A 100 -11.60 -5.46 14.97
CA THR A 100 -10.73 -4.31 14.77
C THR A 100 -10.30 -3.71 16.11
N PHE A 101 -9.03 -3.30 16.20
CA PHE A 101 -8.55 -2.60 17.39
C PHE A 101 -9.23 -1.23 17.53
N PRO A 102 -9.51 -0.78 18.76
CA PRO A 102 -10.06 0.55 19.00
C PRO A 102 -9.04 1.61 18.60
N THR A 103 -9.55 2.74 18.10
CA THR A 103 -8.68 3.86 17.76
C THR A 103 -7.99 4.44 19.00
N GLN A 104 -6.75 4.84 18.85
CA GLN A 104 -5.90 5.39 19.90
C GLN A 104 -5.76 6.91 19.78
N PRO A 105 -5.62 7.62 20.90
CA PRO A 105 -5.32 9.05 20.88
C PRO A 105 -3.91 9.32 20.36
N ILE A 106 -3.72 10.50 19.77
CA ILE A 106 -2.38 11.04 19.48
C ILE A 106 -1.84 11.70 20.75
N PHE A 107 -0.52 11.65 20.94
CA PHE A 107 0.14 12.24 22.09
C PHE A 107 1.08 13.38 21.67
N ALA A 108 0.94 14.50 22.38
CA ALA A 108 1.91 15.59 22.42
C ALA A 108 2.15 15.92 23.89
N TYR A 109 2.97 15.09 24.56
CA TYR A 109 3.10 14.96 26.02
C TYR A 109 1.83 14.46 26.74
N LEU A 110 0.65 15.01 26.42
CA LEU A 110 -0.65 14.54 26.90
C LEU A 110 -1.48 13.98 25.74
N PRO A 111 -2.48 13.11 26.03
CA PRO A 111 -3.42 12.64 25.04
C PRO A 111 -4.21 13.79 24.40
N LEU A 112 -4.30 13.76 23.08
CA LEU A 112 -5.18 14.56 22.25
C LEU A 112 -6.34 13.67 21.76
N ARG A 113 -7.19 14.21 20.88
CA ARG A 113 -8.22 13.40 20.22
C ARG A 113 -7.61 12.27 19.37
N SER A 114 -8.42 11.22 19.15
CA SER A 114 -8.11 10.20 18.15
C SER A 114 -8.25 10.77 16.75
N CYS A 115 -7.34 10.38 15.86
CA CYS A 115 -7.39 10.69 14.42
C CYS A 115 -7.58 9.43 13.56
N GLY A 116 -8.06 8.34 14.18
CA GLY A 116 -8.37 7.07 13.49
C GLY A 116 -7.26 6.03 13.55
N PHE A 117 -6.07 6.36 14.06
CA PHE A 117 -4.99 5.38 14.22
C PHE A 117 -5.38 4.28 15.21
N ARG A 118 -4.96 3.04 14.96
CA ARG A 118 -5.14 1.90 15.88
C ARG A 118 -3.91 1.61 16.73
N PHE A 119 -2.89 2.44 16.58
CA PHE A 119 -1.66 2.47 17.35
C PHE A 119 -1.48 3.87 17.95
N ILE A 120 -0.71 3.95 19.02
CA ILE A 120 -0.38 5.24 19.64
C ILE A 120 0.63 5.95 18.77
N LEU A 121 0.36 7.20 18.42
CA LEU A 121 1.32 8.10 17.77
C LEU A 121 1.71 9.19 18.76
N GLN A 122 3.00 9.28 19.07
CA GLN A 122 3.58 10.34 19.90
C GLN A 122 4.55 11.15 19.06
N ALA A 123 4.38 12.48 19.09
CA ALA A 123 5.38 13.39 18.54
C ALA A 123 5.34 14.72 19.28
N ASP A 124 6.36 15.53 19.03
CA ASP A 124 6.50 16.88 19.54
C ASP A 124 5.58 17.89 18.82
N PHE A 125 4.32 17.53 18.57
CA PHE A 125 3.40 18.40 17.84
C PHE A 125 3.18 19.73 18.54
N GLU A 126 3.14 20.81 17.76
CA GLU A 126 2.58 22.07 18.25
C GLU A 126 1.06 21.98 18.27
N ILE A 127 0.49 22.40 19.39
CA ILE A 127 -0.94 22.35 19.66
C ILE A 127 -1.46 23.76 19.99
N PRO A 128 -2.74 24.06 19.69
CA PRO A 128 -3.37 25.30 20.10
C PRO A 128 -3.57 25.31 21.63
N ALA A 129 -3.86 26.50 22.18
CA ALA A 129 -4.07 26.68 23.62
C ALA A 129 -5.21 25.80 24.19
N SER A 130 -6.21 25.46 23.37
CA SER A 130 -7.29 24.55 23.77
C SER A 130 -6.82 23.12 24.02
N ARG A 131 -5.68 22.70 23.45
CA ARG A 131 -5.12 21.34 23.54
C ARG A 131 -6.09 20.21 23.11
N GLN A 132 -7.08 20.54 22.28
CA GLN A 132 -8.06 19.57 21.80
C GLN A 132 -7.71 18.98 20.42
N ASP A 133 -6.91 19.69 19.63
CA ASP A 133 -6.50 19.27 18.28
C ASP A 133 -5.05 19.68 17.99
N LEU A 134 -4.53 19.31 16.83
CA LEU A 134 -3.24 19.75 16.30
C LEU A 134 -3.37 21.12 15.64
N ARG A 135 -2.29 21.92 15.68
CA ARG A 135 -2.16 23.03 14.72
C ARG A 135 -1.92 22.44 13.33
N ARG A 136 -2.74 22.82 12.36
CA ARG A 136 -2.69 22.27 10.99
C ARG A 136 -2.02 23.22 10.01
N ASP A 137 -1.72 24.43 10.45
CA ASP A 137 -1.23 25.57 9.67
C ASP A 137 0.23 25.90 9.96
N ASN A 138 1.01 24.95 10.50
CA ASN A 138 2.41 25.16 10.86
C ASN A 138 3.37 24.20 10.15
N LEU A 139 4.52 24.73 9.76
CA LEU A 139 5.56 23.97 9.06
C LEU A 139 6.16 22.87 9.93
N TRP A 140 6.15 23.02 11.25
CA TRP A 140 6.70 22.03 12.17
C TRP A 140 5.89 20.72 12.16
N ASN A 141 4.55 20.77 12.26
CA ASN A 141 3.76 19.55 12.26
C ASN A 141 3.74 18.91 10.87
N GLU A 142 3.76 19.70 9.79
CA GLU A 142 3.91 19.18 8.43
C GLU A 142 5.26 18.47 8.24
N TRP A 143 6.35 19.05 8.78
CA TRP A 143 7.65 18.39 8.77
C TRP A 143 7.64 17.08 9.56
N LEU A 144 7.08 17.06 10.78
CA LEU A 144 6.96 15.82 11.56
C LEU A 144 6.17 14.76 10.79
N LYS A 145 5.04 15.13 10.18
CA LYS A 145 4.23 14.23 9.35
C LYS A 145 5.00 13.65 8.18
N SER A 146 5.86 14.44 7.53
CA SER A 146 6.69 13.97 6.42
C SER A 146 7.66 12.85 6.83
N LYS A 147 8.03 12.76 8.12
CA LYS A 147 8.95 11.74 8.64
C LYS A 147 8.24 10.50 9.19
N MET A 148 6.93 10.58 9.46
CA MET A 148 6.15 9.47 10.00
C MET A 148 6.11 8.21 9.11
N PRO A 149 6.03 8.29 7.76
CA PRO A 149 5.95 7.08 6.92
C PRO A 149 7.08 6.08 7.16
N GLN A 150 8.29 6.59 7.43
CA GLN A 150 9.46 5.76 7.75
C GLN A 150 9.24 4.88 8.99
N LEU A 151 8.42 5.34 9.94
CA LEU A 151 8.12 4.57 11.15
C LEU A 151 7.28 3.34 10.84
N MET A 152 6.43 3.35 9.80
CA MET A 152 5.68 2.16 9.39
C MET A 152 6.61 1.08 8.82
N TYR A 153 7.62 1.47 8.05
CA TYR A 153 8.65 0.55 7.59
C TYR A 153 9.47 -0.02 8.77
N LEU A 154 9.89 0.83 9.71
CA LEU A 154 10.60 0.37 10.90
C LEU A 154 9.74 -0.56 11.76
N ALA A 155 8.46 -0.25 11.93
CA ALA A 155 7.52 -1.13 12.63
C ALA A 155 7.42 -2.50 11.96
N TYR A 156 7.28 -2.54 10.63
CA TYR A 156 7.27 -3.81 9.88
C TYR A 156 8.53 -4.65 10.16
N GLN A 157 9.72 -4.03 10.13
CA GLN A 157 10.99 -4.70 10.45
C GLN A 157 10.99 -5.27 11.88
N GLN A 158 10.49 -4.50 12.85
CA GLN A 158 10.37 -4.94 14.25
C GLN A 158 9.38 -6.10 14.39
N PHE A 159 8.23 -6.05 13.70
CA PHE A 159 7.25 -7.14 13.70
C PHE A 159 7.80 -8.43 13.09
N LYS A 160 8.67 -8.33 12.07
CA LYS A 160 9.34 -9.50 11.49
C LYS A 160 10.26 -10.20 12.50
N GLN A 161 10.92 -9.44 13.37
CA GLN A 161 11.84 -9.94 14.41
C GLN A 161 11.12 -10.26 15.74
N LEU A 162 9.86 -9.84 15.89
CA LEU A 162 9.11 -9.94 17.14
C LEU A 162 8.97 -11.37 17.68
N PRO A 163 8.72 -12.42 16.87
CA PRO A 163 8.73 -13.81 17.35
C PRO A 163 10.00 -14.20 18.11
N GLU A 164 11.17 -13.87 17.55
CA GLU A 164 12.48 -14.19 18.12
C GLU A 164 12.71 -13.38 19.40
N LEU A 165 12.41 -12.08 19.36
CA LEU A 165 12.57 -11.19 20.51
C LEU A 165 11.70 -11.59 21.70
N ILE A 166 10.46 -12.04 21.46
CA ILE A 166 9.57 -12.53 22.50
C ILE A 166 10.08 -13.85 23.09
N ALA A 167 10.58 -14.74 22.25
CA ALA A 167 11.15 -16.02 22.68
C ALA A 167 12.40 -15.81 23.55
N ASP A 168 13.33 -14.95 23.12
CA ASP A 168 14.59 -14.68 23.82
C ASP A 168 14.37 -14.01 25.18
N LEU A 169 13.40 -13.10 25.25
CA LEU A 169 13.13 -12.34 26.48
C LEU A 169 12.20 -13.09 27.45
N ASN A 170 11.73 -14.30 27.12
CA ASN A 170 10.74 -15.06 27.90
C ASN A 170 9.56 -14.19 28.37
N LEU A 171 9.11 -13.25 27.53
CA LEU A 171 8.07 -12.27 27.90
C LEU A 171 6.67 -12.87 27.94
N MET A 172 6.54 -14.16 27.62
CA MET A 172 5.28 -14.90 27.66
C MET A 172 5.22 -15.76 28.92
N ASN A 173 4.07 -15.71 29.61
CA ASN A 173 3.77 -16.60 30.72
C ASN A 173 3.63 -18.06 30.22
N GLU A 174 3.68 -19.03 31.14
CA GLU A 174 3.62 -20.49 30.86
C GLU A 174 2.48 -20.97 29.94
N HIS A 175 1.48 -20.13 29.67
CA HIS A 175 0.28 -20.45 28.90
C HIS A 175 0.27 -19.86 27.48
N TYR A 176 1.29 -19.10 27.08
CA TYR A 176 1.37 -18.48 25.75
C TYR A 176 2.67 -18.85 25.05
N ALA A 177 2.55 -19.43 23.85
CA ALA A 177 3.68 -19.62 22.95
C ALA A 177 4.05 -18.28 22.28
N PRO A 178 5.32 -18.07 21.91
CA PRO A 178 5.69 -16.91 21.09
C PRO A 178 4.91 -16.92 19.76
N PRO A 179 4.49 -15.75 19.24
CA PRO A 179 3.75 -15.69 17.99
C PRO A 179 4.61 -16.20 16.83
N THR A 180 3.98 -16.82 15.84
CA THR A 180 4.68 -17.16 14.59
C THR A 180 4.96 -15.89 13.77
N ALA A 181 5.89 -15.97 12.81
CA ALA A 181 6.14 -14.85 11.88
C ALA A 181 4.86 -14.46 11.10
N ILE A 182 4.03 -15.45 10.73
CA ILE A 182 2.75 -15.21 10.06
C ILE A 182 1.80 -14.43 10.97
N GLN A 183 1.68 -14.84 12.23
CA GLN A 183 0.87 -14.13 13.21
C GLN A 183 1.37 -12.70 13.44
N ALA A 184 2.68 -12.49 13.56
CA ALA A 184 3.24 -11.16 13.77
C ALA A 184 3.01 -10.22 12.58
N ILE A 185 3.24 -10.68 11.35
CA ILE A 185 2.99 -9.88 10.14
C ILE A 185 1.49 -9.65 9.95
N LYS A 186 0.65 -10.69 10.08
CA LYS A 186 -0.82 -10.56 10.06
C LYS A 186 -1.29 -9.49 11.06
N PHE A 187 -0.73 -9.50 12.26
CA PHE A 187 -1.06 -8.56 13.31
C PHE A 187 -0.65 -7.13 12.97
N PHE A 188 0.56 -6.93 12.44
CA PHE A 188 1.02 -5.63 11.94
C PHE A 188 0.07 -5.05 10.88
N LEU A 189 -0.36 -5.87 9.91
CA LEU A 189 -1.25 -5.44 8.83
C LEU A 189 -2.58 -4.87 9.37
N LYS A 190 -3.11 -5.38 10.49
CA LYS A 190 -4.34 -4.86 11.13
C LYS A 190 -4.22 -3.42 11.64
N PHE A 191 -2.99 -2.92 11.82
CA PHE A 191 -2.75 -1.54 12.26
C PHE A 191 -2.52 -0.56 11.13
N LEU A 192 -2.39 -1.04 9.88
CA LEU A 192 -2.25 -0.14 8.75
C LEU A 192 -3.53 0.70 8.60
N PRO A 193 -3.39 2.03 8.58
CA PRO A 193 -4.52 2.93 8.50
C PRO A 193 -5.25 2.78 7.16
N ALA A 194 -6.57 2.59 7.18
CA ALA A 194 -7.38 2.73 5.98
C ALA A 194 -7.68 4.21 5.72
N SER A 195 -7.55 4.67 4.47
CA SER A 195 -7.71 6.08 4.11
C SER A 195 -9.06 6.67 4.54
N TYR A 196 -10.15 5.91 4.52
CA TYR A 196 -11.47 6.43 4.91
C TYR A 196 -11.69 6.53 6.44
N GLU A 197 -10.82 5.93 7.26
CA GLU A 197 -10.97 5.90 8.72
C GLU A 197 -10.09 6.95 9.41
N ILE A 198 -9.12 7.50 8.68
CA ILE A 198 -8.14 8.45 9.20
C ILE A 198 -8.57 9.88 8.93
N ASP A 199 -8.27 10.79 9.88
CA ASP A 199 -8.44 12.23 9.69
C ASP A 199 -7.76 12.68 8.37
N PRO A 200 -8.45 13.43 7.50
CA PRO A 200 -7.91 13.90 6.22
C PRO A 200 -6.52 14.56 6.31
N TYR A 201 -6.19 15.14 7.46
CA TYR A 201 -4.87 15.72 7.72
C TYR A 201 -3.70 14.72 7.60
N PHE A 202 -3.93 13.44 7.88
CA PHE A 202 -2.91 12.40 7.84
C PHE A 202 -2.94 11.55 6.57
N GLN A 203 -3.75 11.89 5.55
CA GLN A 203 -3.85 11.10 4.32
C GLN A 203 -2.52 10.93 3.59
N LEU A 204 -1.72 11.99 3.54
CA LEU A 204 -0.40 11.93 2.93
C LEU A 204 0.51 10.91 3.64
N PHE A 205 0.43 10.84 4.98
CA PHE A 205 1.14 9.84 5.76
C PHE A 205 0.68 8.42 5.39
N VAL A 206 -0.63 8.19 5.27
CA VAL A 206 -1.20 6.89 4.89
C VAL A 206 -0.69 6.47 3.51
N ASN A 207 -0.84 7.33 2.49
CA ASN A 207 -0.45 7.04 1.12
C ASN A 207 1.05 6.73 1.01
N ARG A 208 1.90 7.58 1.59
CA ARG A 208 3.36 7.37 1.60
C ARG A 208 3.76 6.10 2.36
N SER A 209 3.03 5.75 3.42
CA SER A 209 3.29 4.50 4.14
C SER A 209 3.02 3.29 3.26
N PHE A 210 1.91 3.27 2.51
CA PHE A 210 1.63 2.20 1.55
C PHE A 210 2.65 2.15 0.41
N GLU A 211 3.07 3.29 -0.14
CA GLU A 211 4.12 3.35 -1.15
C GLU A 211 5.46 2.74 -0.66
N LEU A 212 5.87 3.09 0.56
CA LEU A 212 7.08 2.53 1.17
C LEU A 212 6.96 1.03 1.46
N LEU A 213 5.76 0.56 1.83
CA LEU A 213 5.52 -0.83 2.21
C LEU A 213 5.32 -1.75 0.98
N ALA A 214 4.70 -1.28 -0.10
CA ALA A 214 4.32 -2.11 -1.25
C ALA A 214 5.52 -2.79 -1.95
N GLY A 215 6.73 -2.23 -1.84
CA GLY A 215 7.95 -2.84 -2.39
C GLY A 215 8.75 -3.68 -1.41
N VAL A 216 8.35 -3.73 -0.13
CA VAL A 216 9.22 -4.21 0.96
C VAL A 216 8.54 -5.22 1.88
N VAL A 217 7.22 -5.12 2.05
CA VAL A 217 6.47 -6.07 2.87
C VAL A 217 6.45 -7.40 2.16
N GLU A 218 7.13 -8.40 2.74
CA GLU A 218 7.01 -9.78 2.31
C GLU A 218 5.77 -10.41 2.95
N LEU A 219 4.97 -11.08 2.13
CA LEU A 219 3.79 -11.83 2.56
C LEU A 219 4.04 -13.33 2.45
N PRO A 220 3.47 -14.14 3.36
CA PRO A 220 3.60 -15.58 3.31
C PRO A 220 2.73 -16.13 2.19
N VAL A 221 3.38 -16.80 1.25
CA VAL A 221 2.77 -17.43 0.07
C VAL A 221 2.92 -18.94 0.17
N ILE A 222 1.87 -19.66 -0.24
CA ILE A 222 1.90 -21.12 -0.35
C ILE A 222 2.50 -21.48 -1.71
N ASN A 223 3.68 -22.09 -1.68
CA ASN A 223 4.30 -22.71 -2.84
C ASN A 223 4.07 -24.23 -2.80
N MET A 224 3.51 -24.77 -3.89
CA MET A 224 3.31 -26.22 -4.04
C MET A 224 4.51 -26.80 -4.78
N ARG A 225 5.32 -27.59 -4.09
CA ARG A 225 6.43 -28.31 -4.72
C ARG A 225 5.90 -29.44 -5.61
N LEU A 226 6.68 -29.83 -6.62
CA LEU A 226 6.34 -30.92 -7.56
C LEU A 226 6.05 -32.27 -6.89
N ASN A 227 6.56 -32.47 -5.66
CA ASN A 227 6.32 -33.66 -4.86
C ASN A 227 5.02 -33.59 -4.02
N GLY A 228 4.22 -32.52 -4.17
CA GLY A 228 2.98 -32.30 -3.43
C GLY A 228 3.17 -31.65 -2.05
N ASN A 229 4.41 -31.39 -1.61
CA ASN A 229 4.65 -30.72 -0.33
C ASN A 229 4.37 -29.22 -0.45
N LYS A 230 3.66 -28.69 0.55
CA LYS A 230 3.46 -27.24 0.71
C LYS A 230 4.66 -26.64 1.43
N GLU A 231 5.19 -25.57 0.87
CA GLU A 231 6.22 -24.74 1.49
C GLU A 231 5.72 -23.30 1.58
N ILE A 232 6.05 -22.63 2.69
CA ILE A 232 5.74 -21.22 2.86
C ILE A 232 6.97 -20.43 2.44
N ILE A 233 6.80 -19.60 1.41
CA ILE A 233 7.82 -18.66 0.95
C ILE A 233 7.38 -17.24 1.29
N TRP A 234 8.33 -16.39 1.65
CA TRP A 234 8.10 -14.98 1.93
C TRP A 234 8.55 -14.18 0.73
N VAL A 235 7.60 -13.53 0.07
CA VAL A 235 7.86 -12.77 -1.16
C VAL A 235 7.15 -11.43 -1.08
N PRO A 236 7.76 -10.33 -1.58
CA PRO A 236 7.04 -9.09 -1.75
C PRO A 236 5.88 -9.30 -2.73
N PRO A 237 4.72 -8.62 -2.56
CA PRO A 237 3.58 -8.65 -3.47
C PRO A 237 4.04 -8.52 -4.92
N PRO A 238 4.06 -9.62 -5.69
CA PRO A 238 4.70 -9.62 -6.99
C PRO A 238 3.67 -9.35 -8.09
N GLN A 239 4.16 -9.06 -9.29
CA GLN A 239 3.36 -9.09 -10.53
C GLN A 239 2.89 -10.52 -10.88
N ASN A 240 3.45 -11.54 -10.22
CA ASN A 240 3.14 -12.95 -10.44
C ASN A 240 2.00 -13.43 -9.53
N SER A 241 1.25 -14.41 -10.04
CA SER A 241 0.07 -14.97 -9.39
C SER A 241 0.44 -16.01 -8.32
N TYR A 242 0.55 -15.58 -7.07
CA TYR A 242 0.76 -16.46 -5.92
C TYR A 242 -0.47 -16.55 -5.02
N TYR A 243 -0.66 -17.71 -4.39
CA TYR A 243 -1.66 -17.90 -3.35
C TYR A 243 -1.11 -17.44 -2.00
N LEU A 244 -1.74 -16.43 -1.41
CA LEU A 244 -1.44 -16.00 -0.04
C LEU A 244 -1.87 -17.08 0.95
N HIS A 245 -1.16 -17.17 2.08
CA HIS A 245 -1.50 -18.08 3.17
C HIS A 245 -2.88 -17.76 3.77
N ASP A 246 -3.67 -18.80 4.06
CA ASP A 246 -5.07 -18.69 4.52
C ASP A 246 -5.23 -17.76 5.74
N GLU A 247 -4.33 -17.85 6.72
CA GLU A 247 -4.35 -16.95 7.90
C GLU A 247 -4.31 -15.45 7.56
N VAL A 248 -3.66 -15.07 6.45
CA VAL A 248 -3.61 -13.67 6.00
C VAL A 248 -4.88 -13.33 5.23
N VAL A 249 -5.35 -14.23 4.38
CA VAL A 249 -6.53 -14.02 3.53
C VAL A 249 -7.82 -13.90 4.34
N ASP A 250 -8.00 -14.75 5.34
CA ASP A 250 -9.25 -14.82 6.11
C ASP A 250 -9.49 -13.61 7.03
N GLU A 251 -8.41 -12.93 7.44
CA GLU A 251 -8.48 -11.85 8.43
C GLU A 251 -8.08 -10.47 7.90
N CYS A 252 -7.37 -10.38 6.77
CA CYS A 252 -6.94 -9.09 6.20
C CYS A 252 -7.96 -8.53 5.21
N ASN A 253 -8.13 -7.20 5.22
CA ASN A 253 -9.01 -6.51 4.29
C ASN A 253 -8.45 -6.57 2.86
N GLU A 254 -9.26 -6.99 1.90
CA GLU A 254 -8.91 -7.05 0.47
C GLU A 254 -8.34 -5.73 -0.06
N LYS A 255 -8.95 -4.59 0.29
CA LYS A 255 -8.47 -3.26 -0.15
C LYS A 255 -7.06 -2.96 0.34
N LEU A 256 -6.71 -3.43 1.54
CA LEU A 256 -5.38 -3.28 2.11
C LEU A 256 -4.38 -4.15 1.37
N LEU A 257 -4.73 -5.40 1.06
CA LEU A 257 -3.87 -6.29 0.28
C LEU A 257 -3.60 -5.70 -1.11
N VAL A 258 -4.63 -5.14 -1.76
CA VAL A 258 -4.48 -4.43 -3.05
C VAL A 258 -3.58 -3.20 -2.92
N ALA A 259 -3.73 -2.41 -1.85
CA ALA A 259 -2.87 -1.25 -1.60
C ALA A 259 -1.39 -1.62 -1.35
N LEU A 260 -1.13 -2.84 -0.87
CA LEU A 260 0.22 -3.39 -0.74
C LEU A 260 0.77 -3.96 -2.05
N GLY A 261 -0.03 -4.01 -3.12
CA GLY A 261 0.39 -4.52 -4.43
C GLY A 261 -0.11 -5.93 -4.76
N CYS A 262 -0.92 -6.57 -3.89
CA CYS A 262 -1.54 -7.84 -4.22
C CYS A 262 -2.60 -7.65 -5.32
N ARG A 263 -2.66 -8.59 -6.27
CA ARG A 263 -3.68 -8.58 -7.32
C ARG A 263 -4.72 -9.66 -7.07
N ILE A 264 -5.98 -9.31 -7.31
CA ILE A 264 -7.07 -10.27 -7.32
C ILE A 264 -7.01 -11.01 -8.64
N LEU A 265 -6.93 -12.34 -8.58
CA LEU A 265 -6.94 -13.18 -9.78
C LEU A 265 -8.33 -13.15 -10.40
N ASN A 266 -8.42 -12.68 -11.64
CA ASN A 266 -9.63 -12.79 -12.46
C ASN A 266 -9.53 -14.03 -13.38
N VAL A 267 -10.64 -14.35 -14.06
CA VAL A 267 -10.71 -15.52 -14.96
C VAL A 267 -9.68 -15.44 -16.10
N ALA A 268 -9.37 -14.25 -16.61
CA ALA A 268 -8.35 -14.07 -17.65
C ALA A 268 -6.94 -14.36 -17.11
N ASP A 269 -6.64 -13.94 -15.87
CA ASP A 269 -5.36 -14.24 -15.21
C ASP A 269 -5.21 -15.75 -14.97
N ILE A 270 -6.30 -16.42 -14.57
CA ILE A 270 -6.35 -17.88 -14.41
C ILE A 270 -6.08 -18.57 -15.75
N LEU A 271 -6.70 -18.10 -16.84
CA LEU A 271 -6.47 -18.66 -18.17
C LEU A 271 -5.01 -18.44 -18.63
N GLN A 272 -4.42 -17.29 -18.33
CA GLN A 272 -3.00 -17.02 -18.63
C GLN A 272 -2.04 -17.89 -17.79
N LEU A 273 -2.39 -18.16 -16.53
CA LEU A 273 -1.68 -19.10 -15.66
C LEU A 273 -1.72 -20.53 -16.21
N ILE A 274 -2.90 -20.96 -16.65
CA ILE A 274 -3.07 -22.27 -17.28
C ILE A 274 -2.26 -22.32 -18.58
N GLU A 275 -2.37 -21.30 -19.45
CA GLU A 275 -1.64 -21.25 -20.72
C GLU A 275 -0.12 -21.23 -20.54
N SER A 276 0.38 -20.46 -19.57
CA SER A 276 1.82 -20.41 -19.26
C SER A 276 2.34 -21.73 -18.69
N SER A 277 1.55 -22.41 -17.84
CA SER A 277 1.87 -23.74 -17.32
C SER A 277 1.91 -24.80 -18.44
N TYR A 278 0.99 -24.74 -19.42
CA TYR A 278 1.02 -25.64 -20.57
C TYR A 278 2.22 -25.38 -21.49
N ARG A 279 2.60 -24.12 -21.71
CA ARG A 279 3.77 -23.77 -22.53
C ARG A 279 5.10 -24.23 -21.90
N SER A 280 5.23 -24.21 -20.57
CA SER A 280 6.42 -24.75 -19.89
C SER A 280 6.53 -26.27 -20.02
N VAL A 281 5.41 -27.00 -20.08
CA VAL A 281 5.41 -28.47 -20.22
C VAL A 281 5.73 -28.90 -21.67
N ASP A 282 5.23 -28.17 -22.68
CA ASP A 282 5.54 -28.46 -24.10
C ASP A 282 7.03 -28.18 -24.45
N GLN A 283 7.74 -27.34 -23.67
CA GLN A 283 9.18 -27.13 -23.84
C GLN A 283 10.05 -28.27 -23.25
N GLU A 284 9.56 -29.01 -22.25
CA GLU A 284 10.27 -30.17 -21.68
C GLU A 284 10.06 -31.46 -22.50
N TYR A 285 8.99 -31.56 -23.29
CA TYR A 285 8.72 -32.72 -24.14
C TYR A 285 8.22 -32.29 -25.53
N PRO A 286 9.11 -32.10 -26.52
CA PRO A 286 8.66 -31.85 -27.89
C PRO A 286 7.84 -33.04 -28.39
N LYS A 287 6.62 -32.74 -28.89
CA LYS A 287 5.72 -33.72 -29.48
C LYS A 287 6.43 -34.41 -30.65
N ASN A 288 6.86 -35.65 -30.44
CA ASN A 288 7.29 -36.54 -31.53
C ASN A 288 6.03 -36.96 -32.30
N GLU A 289 5.67 -36.20 -33.33
CA GLU A 289 4.64 -36.59 -34.29
C GLU A 289 5.17 -37.78 -35.12
N ALA A 290 4.88 -38.99 -34.68
CA ALA A 290 5.07 -40.20 -35.47
C ALA A 290 4.02 -40.22 -36.61
N THR A 291 4.43 -39.79 -37.80
CA THR A 291 3.64 -39.97 -39.02
C THR A 291 3.60 -41.46 -39.37
N ILE A 292 2.49 -42.13 -39.05
CA ILE A 292 2.22 -43.50 -39.49
C ILE A 292 1.82 -43.43 -40.97
N LYS A 293 2.72 -43.81 -41.87
CA LYS A 293 2.37 -44.08 -43.27
C LYS A 293 1.59 -45.38 -43.32
N GLN A 294 0.30 -45.31 -43.66
CA GLN A 294 -0.46 -46.48 -44.10
C GLN A 294 0.13 -46.95 -45.44
N GLY A 295 0.85 -48.06 -45.40
CA GLY A 295 1.18 -48.82 -46.61
C GLY A 295 -0.03 -49.66 -47.02
N GLU A 296 -0.61 -49.32 -48.16
CA GLU A 296 -1.69 -50.08 -48.81
C GLU A 296 -1.22 -51.51 -49.15
N ASN A 297 -2.08 -52.48 -48.83
CA ASN A 297 -1.95 -53.85 -49.32
C ASN A 297 -2.34 -53.91 -50.81
N ARG A 298 -1.44 -54.44 -51.65
CA ARG A 298 -1.76 -55.40 -52.73
C ARG A 298 -0.51 -56.13 -53.21
#